data_AF-A0A7L3PTP5-F1
#
_entry.id   AF-A0A7L3PTP5-F1
#
_cell.length_a   1.000
_cell.length_b   1.000
_cell.length_c   1.000
_cell.angle_alpha   90.00
_cell.angle_beta   90.00
_cell.angle_gamma   90.00
#
_symmetry.space_group_name_H-M   'P 1'
#
loop_
_entity.id
_entity.type
_entity.pdbx_description
1 polymer ?
#
loop_
_entity_poly.entity_id
_entity_poly.type
_entity_poly.pdbx_seq_one_letter_code
_entity_poly.pdbx_strand_id
1 'polypeptide(L)'
;QAKWDESETRTRLKDRITSVDRWREALAKCLTDIDLEIDALTKAKEAAEDALQAKNLCLDVAIECLTFRESRRDIDVVRDPVEEELHREVKVIEKTKKELQQKVDEAFKQLCILKEARQQLNFDHRHKVEALDLDRQCLSFNVTSGNISFKVNPTRVPYGTTALREWEQNSQFNKDHAEAEMKASVELRGAIMLTIAQTNNELDAQRIATEFALRKRIRDMEGALSELRWQEKNTLEEIAEMEEDIRQLEEDIRKRTLDLKVAHTRLETRTYRPHVELCRDQV
;
A
#
# COMPACT_ATOMS: atom_id res chain seq x y z
N GLN A 1 -40.73 -10.91 67.17
CA GLN A 1 -40.08 -9.85 66.36
C GLN A 1 -38.65 -10.19 65.97
N ALA A 2 -37.66 -10.17 66.86
CA ALA A 2 -36.22 -10.24 66.51
C ALA A 2 -35.77 -11.37 65.55
N LYS A 3 -36.27 -12.60 65.68
CA LYS A 3 -35.91 -13.73 64.77
C LYS A 3 -36.46 -13.55 63.35
N TRP A 4 -37.62 -12.90 63.22
CA TRP A 4 -38.26 -12.65 61.93
C TRP A 4 -37.55 -11.51 61.19
N ASP A 5 -37.18 -10.46 61.93
CA ASP A 5 -36.42 -9.31 61.42
C ASP A 5 -34.99 -9.71 60.97
N GLU A 6 -34.34 -10.64 61.67
CA GLU A 6 -33.05 -11.23 61.29
C GLU A 6 -33.18 -12.04 59.98
N SER A 7 -34.21 -12.89 59.89
CA SER A 7 -34.47 -13.70 58.71
C SER A 7 -34.75 -12.84 57.48
N GLU A 8 -35.54 -11.78 57.61
CA GLU A 8 -35.86 -10.86 56.52
C GLU A 8 -34.62 -10.10 56.03
N THR A 9 -33.80 -9.59 56.96
CA THR A 9 -32.54 -8.90 56.63
C THR A 9 -31.58 -9.81 55.89
N ARG A 10 -31.47 -11.07 56.33
CA ARG A 10 -30.62 -12.08 55.69
C ARG A 10 -31.07 -12.42 54.28
N THR A 11 -32.38 -12.49 54.04
CA THR A 11 -32.94 -12.71 52.69
C THR A 11 -32.62 -11.53 51.76
N ARG A 12 -32.88 -10.30 52.20
CA ARG A 12 -32.59 -9.09 51.39
C ARG A 12 -31.10 -8.97 51.04
N LEU A 13 -30.21 -9.34 51.96
CA LEU A 13 -28.76 -9.36 51.70
C LEU A 13 -28.37 -10.43 50.68
N LYS A 14 -28.98 -11.62 50.73
CA LYS A 14 -28.78 -12.67 49.71
C LYS A 14 -29.28 -12.24 48.33
N ASP A 15 -30.43 -11.59 48.26
CA ASP A 15 -30.98 -11.06 47.00
C ASP A 15 -30.04 -9.99 46.42
N ARG A 16 -29.49 -9.11 47.27
CA ARG A 16 -28.51 -8.11 46.86
C ARG A 16 -27.23 -8.76 46.35
N ILE A 17 -26.67 -9.73 47.08
CA ILE A 17 -25.49 -10.50 46.63
C ILE A 17 -25.76 -11.08 45.26
N THR A 18 -26.91 -11.74 45.05
CA THR A 18 -27.27 -12.34 43.76
C THR A 18 -27.33 -11.32 42.62
N SER A 19 -27.91 -10.14 42.89
CA SER A 19 -27.98 -9.03 41.92
C SER A 19 -26.59 -8.48 41.56
N VAL A 20 -25.71 -8.27 42.55
CA VAL A 20 -24.34 -7.79 42.32
C VAL A 20 -23.51 -8.86 41.61
N ASP A 21 -23.69 -10.13 41.94
CA ASP A 21 -23.00 -11.28 41.34
C ASP A 21 -23.34 -11.41 39.85
N ARG A 22 -24.62 -11.26 39.50
CA ARG A 22 -25.07 -11.22 38.10
C ARG A 22 -24.39 -10.11 37.30
N TRP A 23 -24.27 -8.91 37.87
CA TRP A 23 -23.57 -7.81 37.22
C TRP A 23 -22.07 -8.03 37.12
N ARG A 24 -21.43 -8.60 38.15
CA ARG A 24 -20.01 -9.00 38.10
C ARG A 24 -19.77 -9.95 36.94
N GLU A 25 -20.59 -11.00 36.80
CA GLU A 25 -20.45 -11.97 35.71
C GLU A 25 -20.67 -11.35 34.33
N ALA A 26 -21.68 -10.49 34.18
CA ALA A 26 -21.93 -9.77 32.94
C ALA A 26 -20.76 -8.87 32.53
N LEU A 27 -20.19 -8.12 33.49
CA LEU A 27 -19.02 -7.26 33.26
C LEU A 27 -17.75 -8.08 32.99
N ALA A 28 -17.54 -9.19 33.69
CA ALA A 28 -16.39 -10.08 33.45
C ALA A 28 -16.43 -10.70 32.04
N LYS A 29 -17.62 -11.10 31.59
CA LYS A 29 -17.82 -11.57 30.21
C LYS A 29 -17.52 -10.45 29.21
N CYS A 30 -18.09 -9.27 29.40
CA CYS A 30 -17.87 -8.12 28.51
C CYS A 30 -16.38 -7.70 28.46
N LEU A 31 -15.66 -7.79 29.58
CA LEU A 31 -14.21 -7.57 29.64
C LEU A 31 -13.44 -8.59 28.79
N THR A 32 -13.85 -9.86 28.81
CA THR A 32 -13.23 -10.89 27.97
C THR A 32 -13.50 -10.62 26.48
N ASP A 33 -14.75 -10.27 26.14
CA ASP A 33 -15.16 -9.98 24.77
C ASP A 33 -14.42 -8.74 24.21
N ILE A 34 -14.25 -7.68 25.00
CA ILE A 34 -13.54 -6.47 24.55
C ILE A 34 -12.03 -6.69 24.42
N ASP A 35 -11.40 -7.52 25.28
CA ASP A 35 -9.99 -7.88 25.12
C ASP A 35 -9.78 -8.66 23.81
N LEU A 36 -10.67 -9.60 23.49
CA LEU A 36 -10.64 -10.33 22.21
C LEU A 36 -10.80 -9.40 21.00
N GLU A 37 -11.70 -8.41 21.08
CA GLU A 37 -11.90 -7.45 19.99
C GLU A 37 -10.72 -6.47 19.85
N ILE A 38 -10.10 -6.04 20.96
CA ILE A 38 -8.87 -5.23 20.93
C ILE A 38 -7.75 -6.00 20.20
N ASP A 39 -7.56 -7.28 20.51
CA ASP A 39 -6.58 -8.13 19.83
C ASP A 39 -6.92 -8.31 18.34
N ALA A 40 -8.19 -8.48 18.00
CA ALA A 40 -8.65 -8.63 16.62
C ALA A 40 -8.44 -7.34 15.80
N LEU A 41 -8.75 -6.17 16.36
CA LEU A 41 -8.53 -4.88 15.70
C LEU A 41 -7.04 -4.54 15.57
N THR A 42 -6.23 -4.92 16.57
CA THR A 42 -4.77 -4.76 16.50
C THR A 42 -4.20 -5.53 15.32
N LYS A 43 -4.59 -6.80 15.12
CA LYS A 43 -4.17 -7.60 13.96
C LYS A 43 -4.64 -7.00 12.63
N ALA A 44 -5.85 -6.46 12.56
CA ALA A 44 -6.35 -5.82 11.35
C ALA A 44 -5.56 -4.53 11.02
N LYS A 45 -5.19 -3.75 12.03
CA LYS A 45 -4.32 -2.58 11.89
C LYS A 45 -2.93 -2.98 11.38
N GLU A 46 -2.31 -3.99 12.00
CA GLU A 46 -1.00 -4.51 11.57
C GLU A 46 -1.04 -4.99 10.12
N ALA A 47 -2.08 -5.72 9.71
CA ALA A 47 -2.25 -6.15 8.32
C ALA A 47 -2.35 -4.97 7.34
N ALA A 48 -2.98 -3.85 7.74
CA ALA A 48 -3.02 -2.63 6.94
C ALA A 48 -1.66 -1.91 6.87
N GLU A 49 -0.90 -1.90 7.97
CA GLU A 49 0.47 -1.36 8.03
C GLU A 49 1.43 -2.17 7.16
N ASP A 50 1.35 -3.50 7.21
CA ASP A 50 2.12 -4.41 6.36
C ASP A 50 1.77 -4.21 4.88
N ALA A 51 0.48 -4.10 4.55
CA ALA A 51 0.02 -3.82 3.20
C ALA A 51 0.49 -2.44 2.70
N LEU A 52 0.59 -1.45 3.57
CA LEU A 52 1.13 -0.13 3.27
C LEU A 52 2.63 -0.20 3.00
N GLN A 53 3.39 -0.91 3.84
CA GLN A 53 4.84 -1.06 3.70
C GLN A 53 5.21 -1.83 2.44
N ALA A 54 4.46 -2.88 2.09
CA ALA A 54 4.66 -3.66 0.88
C ALA A 54 4.61 -2.81 -0.40
N LYS A 55 3.86 -1.70 -0.40
CA LYS A 55 3.74 -0.79 -1.55
C LYS A 55 4.96 0.14 -1.73
N ASN A 56 5.87 0.24 -0.76
CA ASN A 56 7.06 1.09 -0.87
C ASN A 56 7.99 0.62 -2.00
N LEU A 57 8.27 -0.69 -2.05
CA LEU A 57 9.14 -1.24 -3.09
C LEU A 57 8.57 -0.99 -4.50
N CYS A 58 7.26 -1.17 -4.69
CA CYS A 58 6.61 -0.90 -5.97
C CYS A 58 6.73 0.58 -6.37
N LEU A 59 6.61 1.50 -5.40
CA LEU A 59 6.78 2.93 -5.64
C LEU A 59 8.21 3.27 -6.06
N ASP A 60 9.20 2.74 -5.34
CA ASP A 60 10.62 2.99 -5.62
C ASP A 60 10.98 2.48 -7.02
N VAL A 61 10.52 1.29 -7.41
CA VAL A 61 10.71 0.74 -8.76
C VAL A 61 10.06 1.62 -9.82
N ALA A 62 8.83 2.09 -9.61
CA ALA A 62 8.15 2.96 -10.57
C ALA A 62 8.88 4.31 -10.75
N ILE A 63 9.38 4.90 -9.66
CA ILE A 63 10.18 6.13 -9.68
C ILE A 63 11.53 5.90 -10.37
N GLU A 64 12.20 4.79 -10.10
CA GLU A 64 13.46 4.42 -10.75
C GLU A 64 13.26 4.25 -12.26
N CYS A 65 12.20 3.57 -12.68
CA CYS A 65 11.80 3.45 -14.08
C CYS A 65 11.59 4.83 -14.73
N LEU A 66 10.91 5.76 -14.07
CA LEU A 66 10.75 7.13 -14.55
C LEU A 66 12.10 7.85 -14.64
N THR A 67 12.96 7.72 -13.65
CA THR A 67 14.30 8.33 -13.62
C THR A 67 15.16 7.86 -14.81
N PHE A 68 15.13 6.55 -15.12
CA PHE A 68 15.82 6.04 -16.32
C PHE A 68 15.26 6.63 -17.61
N ARG A 69 13.94 6.87 -17.67
CA ARG A 69 13.31 7.48 -18.85
C ARG A 69 13.64 8.96 -18.98
N GLU A 70 13.70 9.71 -17.89
CA GLU A 70 14.14 11.10 -17.87
C GLU A 70 15.60 11.26 -18.31
N SER A 71 16.42 10.22 -18.16
CA SER A 71 17.82 10.22 -18.60
C SER A 71 18.01 10.06 -20.13
N ARG A 72 16.95 9.81 -20.90
CA ARG A 72 17.00 9.72 -22.37
C ARG A 72 17.45 11.04 -23.00
N ARG A 73 18.08 10.96 -24.16
CA ARG A 73 18.69 12.12 -24.84
C ARG A 73 18.25 12.22 -26.30
N ASP A 74 18.35 13.43 -26.83
CA ASP A 74 18.12 13.72 -28.25
C ASP A 74 16.78 13.18 -28.77
N ILE A 75 16.83 12.35 -29.81
CA ILE A 75 15.64 11.78 -30.47
C ILE A 75 14.87 10.79 -29.59
N ASP A 76 15.46 10.32 -28.48
CA ASP A 76 14.83 9.36 -27.56
C ASP A 76 13.98 10.04 -26.48
N VAL A 77 14.00 11.38 -26.39
CA VAL A 77 13.14 12.15 -25.49
C VAL A 77 11.72 12.18 -26.07
N VAL A 78 10.96 11.13 -25.76
CA VAL A 78 9.60 10.93 -26.28
C VAL A 78 8.65 10.60 -25.15
N ARG A 79 7.53 11.33 -25.08
CA ARG A 79 6.36 10.91 -24.31
C ARG A 79 5.68 9.76 -25.03
N ASP A 80 5.88 8.56 -24.51
CA ASP A 80 5.27 7.35 -25.02
C ASP A 80 4.23 6.80 -24.02
N PRO A 81 3.40 5.82 -24.43
CA PRO A 81 2.42 5.22 -23.53
C PRO A 81 3.02 4.60 -22.26
N VAL A 82 4.29 4.18 -22.28
CA VAL A 82 4.96 3.63 -21.09
C VAL A 82 5.16 4.73 -20.04
N GLU A 83 5.55 5.92 -20.46
CA GLU A 83 5.69 7.05 -19.55
C GLU A 83 4.36 7.45 -18.89
N GLU A 84 3.29 7.45 -19.68
CA GLU A 84 1.95 7.73 -19.17
C GLU A 84 1.49 6.69 -18.15
N GLU A 85 1.68 5.40 -18.44
CA GLU A 85 1.34 4.32 -17.51
C GLU A 85 2.21 4.34 -16.25
N LEU A 86 3.51 4.63 -16.34
CA LEU A 86 4.38 4.74 -15.17
C LEU A 86 3.98 5.91 -14.26
N HIS A 87 3.65 7.08 -14.82
CA HIS A 87 3.11 8.19 -14.03
C HIS A 87 1.76 7.85 -13.40
N ARG A 88 0.92 7.10 -14.11
CA ARG A 88 -0.36 6.62 -13.57
C ARG A 88 -0.13 5.62 -12.44
N GLU A 89 0.84 4.73 -12.58
CA GLU A 89 1.24 3.75 -11.56
C GLU A 89 1.71 4.42 -10.28
N VAL A 90 2.59 5.42 -10.36
CA VAL A 90 3.00 6.23 -9.19
C VAL A 90 1.78 6.84 -8.51
N LYS A 91 0.88 7.48 -9.27
CA LYS A 91 -0.34 8.11 -8.71
C LYS A 91 -1.26 7.11 -8.02
N VAL A 92 -1.46 5.92 -8.60
CA VAL A 92 -2.29 4.87 -8.01
C VAL A 92 -1.62 4.32 -6.76
N ILE A 93 -0.30 4.09 -6.77
CA ILE A 93 0.43 3.65 -5.57
C ILE A 93 0.30 4.69 -4.44
N GLU A 94 0.51 5.98 -4.72
CA GLU A 94 0.36 7.02 -3.69
C GLU A 94 -1.06 7.12 -3.15
N LYS A 95 -2.07 7.06 -4.04
CA LYS A 95 -3.49 7.04 -3.65
C LYS A 95 -3.78 5.87 -2.72
N THR A 96 -3.41 4.65 -3.11
CA THR A 96 -3.66 3.44 -2.32
C THR A 96 -2.90 3.45 -0.98
N LYS A 97 -1.68 3.99 -0.93
CA LYS A 97 -0.95 4.22 0.32
C LYS A 97 -1.70 5.18 1.24
N LYS A 98 -2.25 6.27 0.71
CA LYS A 98 -3.04 7.23 1.50
C LYS A 98 -4.32 6.60 2.05
N GLU A 99 -5.03 5.82 1.26
CA GLU A 99 -6.24 5.11 1.69
C GLU A 99 -5.95 4.11 2.81
N LEU A 100 -4.86 3.34 2.72
CA LEU A 100 -4.43 2.43 3.78
C LEU A 100 -4.00 3.18 5.04
N GLN A 101 -3.23 4.27 4.91
CA GLN A 101 -2.82 5.09 6.06
C GLN A 101 -4.03 5.65 6.80
N GLN A 102 -5.05 6.14 6.08
CA GLN A 102 -6.29 6.60 6.70
C GLN A 102 -6.96 5.49 7.53
N LYS A 103 -6.97 4.25 7.01
CA LYS A 103 -7.54 3.10 7.73
C LYS A 103 -6.72 2.71 8.97
N VAL A 104 -5.39 2.82 8.90
CA VAL A 104 -4.51 2.65 10.07
C VAL A 104 -4.81 3.69 11.15
N ASP A 105 -5.00 4.96 10.76
CA ASP A 105 -5.31 6.04 11.68
C ASP A 105 -6.71 5.88 12.33
N GLU A 106 -7.70 5.46 11.55
CA GLU A 106 -9.04 5.11 12.03
C GLU A 106 -8.98 3.95 13.04
N ALA A 107 -8.23 2.88 12.73
CA ALA A 107 -8.04 1.73 13.61
C ALA A 107 -7.35 2.12 14.92
N PHE A 108 -6.31 2.98 14.85
CA PHE A 108 -5.61 3.46 16.04
C PHE A 108 -6.55 4.23 16.98
N LYS A 109 -7.39 5.13 16.43
CA LYS A 109 -8.38 5.87 17.22
C LYS A 109 -9.39 4.93 17.88
N GLN A 110 -9.92 3.96 17.13
CA GLN A 110 -10.88 3.00 17.68
C GLN A 110 -10.25 2.11 18.77
N LEU A 111 -8.98 1.73 18.64
CA LEU A 111 -8.24 1.02 19.69
C LEU A 111 -8.13 1.83 20.99
N CYS A 112 -7.93 3.15 20.89
CA CYS A 112 -7.92 4.01 22.08
C CYS A 112 -9.28 4.02 22.78
N ILE A 113 -10.38 4.14 22.02
CA ILE A 113 -11.75 4.14 22.55
C ILE A 113 -12.08 2.79 23.22
N LEU A 114 -11.75 1.67 22.58
CA LEU A 114 -11.94 0.34 23.16
C LEU A 114 -11.15 0.16 24.47
N LYS A 115 -9.90 0.66 24.52
CA LYS A 115 -9.08 0.60 25.74
C LYS A 115 -9.66 1.44 26.88
N GLU A 116 -10.24 2.59 26.57
CA GLU A 116 -10.95 3.42 27.54
C GLU A 116 -12.21 2.72 28.07
N ALA A 117 -13.06 2.22 27.17
CA ALA A 117 -14.24 1.45 27.55
C ALA A 117 -13.88 0.22 28.41
N ARG A 118 -12.80 -0.49 28.07
CA ARG A 118 -12.28 -1.60 28.87
C ARG A 118 -11.86 -1.15 30.28
N GLN A 119 -11.19 0.00 30.41
CA GLN A 119 -10.81 0.52 31.72
C GLN A 119 -12.04 0.83 32.57
N GLN A 120 -13.07 1.45 32.00
CA GLN A 120 -14.32 1.73 32.71
C GLN A 120 -15.02 0.45 33.19
N LEU A 121 -15.12 -0.56 32.32
CA LEU A 121 -15.63 -1.89 32.69
C LEU A 121 -14.80 -2.53 33.81
N ASN A 122 -13.47 -2.38 33.78
CA ASN A 122 -12.58 -2.98 34.77
C ASN A 122 -12.77 -2.35 36.15
N PHE A 123 -12.90 -1.02 36.21
CA PHE A 123 -13.21 -0.33 37.46
C PHE A 123 -14.55 -0.78 38.03
N ASP A 124 -15.60 -0.81 37.20
CA ASP A 124 -16.92 -1.23 37.65
C ASP A 124 -16.92 -2.69 38.15
N HIS A 125 -16.27 -3.58 37.41
CA HIS A 125 -16.10 -4.98 37.81
C HIS A 125 -15.38 -5.10 39.16
N ARG A 126 -14.27 -4.38 39.37
CA ARG A 126 -13.53 -4.38 40.65
C ARG A 126 -14.41 -3.90 41.80
N HIS A 127 -15.16 -2.80 41.60
CA HIS A 127 -16.09 -2.31 42.61
C HIS A 127 -17.20 -3.34 42.92
N LYS A 128 -17.69 -4.10 41.92
CA LYS A 128 -18.65 -5.19 42.18
C LYS A 128 -18.05 -6.32 43.00
N VAL A 129 -16.79 -6.70 42.74
CA VAL A 129 -16.08 -7.74 43.52
C VAL A 129 -15.90 -7.28 44.97
N GLU A 130 -15.40 -6.07 45.20
CA GLU A 130 -15.22 -5.52 46.54
C GLU A 130 -16.55 -5.42 47.30
N ALA A 131 -17.62 -4.97 46.63
CA ALA A 131 -18.96 -4.92 47.22
C ALA A 131 -19.47 -6.31 47.60
N LEU A 132 -19.26 -7.33 46.75
CA LEU A 132 -19.64 -8.72 47.05
C LEU A 132 -18.89 -9.28 48.26
N ASP A 133 -17.60 -8.97 48.38
CA ASP A 133 -16.79 -9.46 49.51
C ASP A 133 -17.26 -8.85 50.83
N LEU A 134 -17.58 -7.55 50.83
CA LEU A 134 -18.20 -6.87 51.98
C LEU A 134 -19.58 -7.45 52.30
N ASP A 135 -20.44 -7.66 51.31
CA ASP A 135 -21.79 -8.20 51.51
C ASP A 135 -21.76 -9.65 52.02
N ARG A 136 -20.82 -10.47 51.53
CA ARG A 136 -20.57 -11.84 52.02
C ARG A 136 -20.04 -11.84 53.45
N GLN A 137 -19.14 -10.90 53.78
CA GLN A 137 -18.68 -10.71 55.16
C GLN A 137 -19.85 -10.34 56.07
N CYS A 138 -20.71 -9.40 55.64
CA CYS A 138 -21.93 -9.03 56.37
C CYS A 138 -22.85 -10.24 56.60
N LEU A 139 -23.02 -11.11 55.60
CA LEU A 139 -23.84 -12.31 55.69
C LEU A 139 -23.27 -13.37 56.66
N SER A 140 -21.94 -13.35 56.86
CA SER A 140 -21.24 -14.27 57.76
C SER A 140 -21.36 -13.91 59.24
N PHE A 141 -21.66 -12.65 59.56
CA PHE A 141 -21.82 -12.22 60.94
C PHE A 141 -23.03 -12.92 61.59
N ASN A 142 -22.81 -13.40 62.80
CA ASN A 142 -23.82 -14.04 63.64
C ASN A 142 -23.67 -13.51 65.08
N VAL A 143 -24.62 -13.86 65.95
CA VAL A 143 -24.64 -13.38 67.35
C VAL A 143 -23.41 -13.82 68.15
N THR A 144 -22.69 -14.86 67.71
CA THR A 144 -21.47 -15.36 68.35
C THR A 144 -20.18 -14.79 67.75
N SER A 145 -20.28 -13.90 66.77
CA SER A 145 -19.12 -13.29 66.09
C SER A 145 -18.46 -12.25 66.99
N GLY A 146 -17.15 -12.38 67.25
CA GLY A 146 -16.41 -11.48 68.15
C GLY A 146 -16.28 -10.01 67.69
N ASN A 147 -16.63 -9.70 66.43
CA ASN A 147 -16.48 -8.36 65.84
C ASN A 147 -17.79 -7.53 65.84
N ILE A 148 -18.85 -8.00 66.48
CA ILE A 148 -20.11 -7.26 66.59
C ILE A 148 -20.04 -6.22 67.73
N SER A 149 -20.47 -4.99 67.46
CA SER A 149 -20.49 -3.89 68.44
C SER A 149 -21.51 -2.83 68.01
N PHE A 150 -22.03 -2.07 68.98
CA PHE A 150 -22.88 -0.92 68.67
C PHE A 150 -22.08 0.14 67.91
N LYS A 151 -22.59 0.57 66.75
CA LYS A 151 -21.96 1.59 65.91
C LYS A 151 -22.59 2.96 66.16
N VAL A 152 -21.77 4.00 66.14
CA VAL A 152 -22.24 5.39 66.26
C VAL A 152 -22.96 5.79 64.97
N ASN A 153 -24.22 6.24 65.09
CA ASN A 153 -25.11 6.63 63.99
C ASN A 153 -25.24 5.52 62.92
N PRO A 154 -25.84 4.35 63.24
CA PRO A 154 -25.88 3.21 62.33
C PRO A 154 -26.76 3.43 61.09
N THR A 155 -27.70 4.38 61.15
CA THR A 155 -28.60 4.75 60.05
C THR A 155 -28.05 5.88 59.18
N ARG A 156 -26.79 6.27 59.36
CA ARG A 156 -26.18 7.34 58.55
C ARG A 156 -26.09 6.92 57.09
N VAL A 157 -26.43 7.83 56.20
CA VAL A 157 -26.19 7.70 54.76
C VAL A 157 -24.94 8.52 54.42
N PRO A 158 -23.83 7.89 54.01
CA PRO A 158 -22.62 8.62 53.62
C PRO A 158 -22.90 9.62 52.49
N TYR A 159 -22.19 10.75 52.51
CA TYR A 159 -22.23 11.68 51.38
C TYR A 159 -21.71 10.99 50.11
N GLY A 160 -22.40 11.20 48.99
CA GLY A 160 -22.09 10.52 47.72
C GLY A 160 -22.70 9.12 47.55
N THR A 161 -23.66 8.73 48.40
CA THR A 161 -24.40 7.45 48.22
C THR A 161 -25.27 7.51 46.96
N THR A 162 -25.07 6.55 46.06
CA THR A 162 -25.83 6.40 44.82
C THR A 162 -27.14 5.64 45.05
N ALA A 163 -28.22 6.04 44.37
CA ALA A 163 -29.47 5.29 44.42
C ALA A 163 -29.34 3.92 43.73
N LEU A 164 -30.11 2.92 44.16
CA LEU A 164 -30.04 1.56 43.58
C LEU A 164 -30.27 1.55 42.06
N ARG A 165 -31.21 2.37 41.59
CA ARG A 165 -31.52 2.53 40.16
C ARG A 165 -30.33 3.11 39.39
N GLU A 166 -29.66 4.11 39.94
CA GLU A 166 -28.48 4.75 39.33
C GLU A 166 -27.29 3.78 39.29
N TRP A 167 -27.11 2.96 40.32
CA TRP A 167 -26.09 1.89 40.36
C TRP A 167 -26.29 0.86 39.24
N GLU A 168 -27.53 0.44 39.01
CA GLU A 168 -27.86 -0.51 37.94
C GLU A 168 -27.66 0.14 36.57
N GLN A 169 -28.14 1.37 36.40
CA GLN A 169 -27.96 2.15 35.17
C GLN A 169 -26.49 2.38 34.81
N ASN A 170 -25.62 2.63 35.79
CA ASN A 170 -24.18 2.80 35.54
C ASN A 170 -23.56 1.54 34.94
N SER A 171 -23.91 0.37 35.49
CA SER A 171 -23.37 -0.92 35.05
C SER A 171 -23.90 -1.31 33.67
N GLN A 172 -25.19 -1.04 33.44
CA GLN A 172 -25.83 -1.21 32.14
C GLN A 172 -25.20 -0.29 31.08
N PHE A 173 -25.01 1.00 31.40
CA PHE A 173 -24.41 1.98 30.51
C PHE A 173 -22.98 1.60 30.10
N ASN A 174 -22.13 1.21 31.06
CA ASN A 174 -20.76 0.79 30.78
C ASN A 174 -20.72 -0.41 29.83
N LYS A 175 -21.62 -1.38 30.05
CA LYS A 175 -21.75 -2.55 29.20
C LYS A 175 -22.24 -2.18 27.80
N ASP A 176 -23.31 -1.41 27.68
CA ASP A 176 -23.89 -1.01 26.38
C ASP A 176 -22.92 -0.16 25.57
N HIS A 177 -22.18 0.73 26.23
CA HIS A 177 -21.13 1.52 25.60
C HIS A 177 -20.02 0.62 25.04
N ALA A 178 -19.51 -0.33 25.83
CA ALA A 178 -18.49 -1.27 25.36
C ALA A 178 -19.00 -2.15 24.20
N GLU A 179 -20.24 -2.64 24.26
CA GLU A 179 -20.85 -3.41 23.17
C GLU A 179 -21.00 -2.58 21.87
N ALA A 180 -21.36 -1.31 21.99
CA ALA A 180 -21.43 -0.39 20.85
C ALA A 180 -20.06 -0.16 20.21
N GLU A 181 -19.02 0.07 21.02
CA GLU A 181 -17.66 0.29 20.52
C GLU A 181 -17.04 -0.98 19.90
N MET A 182 -17.34 -2.15 20.46
CA MET A 182 -16.96 -3.44 19.86
C MET A 182 -17.63 -3.62 18.49
N LYS A 183 -18.92 -3.28 18.36
CA LYS A 183 -19.62 -3.35 17.08
C LYS A 183 -18.99 -2.41 16.03
N ALA A 184 -18.69 -1.17 16.40
CA ALA A 184 -18.00 -0.22 15.53
C ALA A 184 -16.62 -0.75 15.10
N SER A 185 -15.89 -1.41 16.00
CA SER A 185 -14.63 -2.07 15.70
C SER A 185 -14.77 -3.21 14.68
N VAL A 186 -15.77 -4.08 14.83
CA VAL A 186 -16.04 -5.17 13.88
C VAL A 186 -16.31 -4.62 12.47
N GLU A 187 -17.12 -3.57 12.36
CA GLU A 187 -17.41 -2.89 11.10
C GLU A 187 -16.14 -2.29 10.48
N LEU A 188 -15.30 -1.63 11.29
CA LEU A 188 -14.03 -1.06 10.86
C LEU A 188 -13.05 -2.14 10.37
N ARG A 189 -12.95 -3.30 11.05
CA ARG A 189 -12.14 -4.44 10.58
C ARG A 189 -12.60 -4.92 9.21
N GLY A 190 -13.91 -5.03 8.99
CA GLY A 190 -14.47 -5.38 7.69
C GLY A 190 -14.08 -4.36 6.61
N ALA A 191 -14.16 -3.06 6.93
CA ALA A 191 -13.75 -1.99 6.02
C ALA A 191 -12.25 -2.02 5.71
N ILE A 192 -11.38 -2.27 6.71
CA ILE A 192 -9.93 -2.41 6.52
C ILE A 192 -9.62 -3.54 5.53
N MET A 193 -10.18 -4.72 5.75
CA MET A 193 -9.94 -5.89 4.89
C MET A 193 -10.43 -5.63 3.45
N LEU A 194 -11.56 -4.95 3.30
CA LEU A 194 -12.08 -4.56 1.99
C LEU A 194 -11.13 -3.57 1.29
N THR A 195 -10.64 -2.54 2.00
CA THR A 195 -9.67 -1.57 1.44
C THR A 195 -8.37 -2.26 1.04
N ILE A 196 -7.85 -3.21 1.82
CA ILE A 196 -6.66 -3.99 1.45
C ILE A 196 -6.93 -4.74 0.12
N ALA A 197 -8.06 -5.44 0.00
CA ALA A 197 -8.40 -6.15 -1.22
C ALA A 197 -8.57 -5.22 -2.43
N GLN A 198 -9.27 -4.09 -2.26
CA GLN A 198 -9.50 -3.10 -3.31
C GLN A 198 -8.19 -2.49 -3.80
N THR A 199 -7.34 -2.03 -2.88
CA THR A 199 -6.04 -1.43 -3.24
C THR A 199 -5.11 -2.42 -3.94
N ASN A 200 -5.16 -3.71 -3.58
CA ASN A 200 -4.39 -4.75 -4.28
C ASN A 200 -4.90 -4.98 -5.70
N ASN A 201 -6.22 -5.01 -5.90
CA ASN A 201 -6.81 -5.16 -7.23
C ASN A 201 -6.52 -3.94 -8.12
N GLU A 202 -6.61 -2.71 -7.58
CA GLU A 202 -6.27 -1.48 -8.31
C GLU A 202 -4.81 -1.49 -8.78
N LEU A 203 -3.89 -1.92 -7.91
CA LEU A 203 -2.47 -2.02 -8.27
C LEU A 203 -2.18 -3.13 -9.27
N ASP A 204 -2.83 -4.29 -9.15
CA ASP A 204 -2.65 -5.39 -10.10
C ASP A 204 -3.11 -4.99 -11.51
N ALA A 205 -4.26 -4.32 -11.60
CA ALA A 205 -4.76 -3.78 -12.85
C ALA A 205 -3.80 -2.76 -13.48
N GLN A 206 -3.27 -1.84 -12.67
CA GLN A 206 -2.32 -0.84 -13.16
C GLN A 206 -0.98 -1.46 -13.56
N ARG A 207 -0.48 -2.46 -12.81
CA ARG A 207 0.73 -3.21 -13.16
C ARG A 207 0.59 -3.89 -14.52
N ILE A 208 -0.56 -4.53 -14.78
CA ILE A 208 -0.83 -5.18 -16.08
C ILE A 208 -0.82 -4.16 -17.22
N ALA A 209 -1.39 -2.96 -16.99
CA ALA A 209 -1.40 -1.90 -17.99
C ALA A 209 0.03 -1.39 -18.30
N THR A 210 0.84 -1.10 -17.27
CA THR A 210 2.23 -0.67 -17.44
C THR A 210 3.08 -1.76 -18.11
N GLU A 211 2.93 -3.01 -17.69
CA GLU A 211 3.65 -4.15 -18.27
C GLU A 211 3.30 -4.33 -19.75
N PHE A 212 2.02 -4.21 -20.12
CA PHE A 212 1.60 -4.27 -21.50
C PHE A 212 2.23 -3.16 -22.34
N ALA A 213 2.22 -1.91 -21.84
CA ALA A 213 2.85 -0.79 -22.52
C ALA A 213 4.35 -1.02 -22.72
N LEU A 214 5.04 -1.51 -21.68
CA LEU A 214 6.47 -1.83 -21.74
C LEU A 214 6.77 -2.90 -22.79
N ARG A 215 6.04 -4.02 -22.75
CA ARG A 215 6.19 -5.12 -23.71
C ARG A 215 5.97 -4.65 -25.15
N LYS A 216 4.95 -3.80 -25.37
CA LYS A 216 4.69 -3.23 -26.70
C LYS A 216 5.87 -2.36 -27.15
N ARG A 217 6.36 -1.45 -26.30
CA ARG A 217 7.46 -0.56 -26.64
C ARG A 217 8.77 -1.31 -26.92
N ILE A 218 9.04 -2.38 -26.18
CA ILE A 218 10.21 -3.25 -26.42
C ILE A 218 10.14 -3.84 -27.83
N ARG A 219 9.01 -4.42 -28.23
CA ARG A 219 8.84 -4.98 -29.58
C ARG A 219 9.00 -3.93 -30.68
N ASP A 220 8.43 -2.74 -30.46
CA ASP A 220 8.55 -1.63 -31.43
C ASP A 220 10.03 -1.23 -31.60
N MET A 221 10.80 -1.17 -30.52
CA MET A 221 12.25 -0.87 -30.55
C MET A 221 13.07 -1.99 -31.19
N GLU A 222 12.77 -3.25 -30.89
CA GLU A 222 13.43 -4.40 -31.53
C GLU A 222 13.18 -4.44 -33.04
N GLY A 223 11.96 -4.11 -33.47
CA GLY A 223 11.60 -3.97 -34.88
C GLY A 223 12.39 -2.85 -35.57
N ALA A 224 12.41 -1.66 -34.97
CA ALA A 224 13.17 -0.52 -35.50
C ALA A 224 14.68 -0.82 -35.59
N LEU A 225 15.25 -1.45 -34.57
CA LEU A 225 16.66 -1.86 -34.57
C LEU A 225 16.96 -2.87 -35.69
N SER A 226 16.08 -3.83 -35.91
CA SER A 226 16.25 -4.84 -36.96
C SER A 226 16.19 -4.21 -38.35
N GLU A 227 15.28 -3.26 -38.56
CA GLU A 227 15.17 -2.50 -39.80
C GLU A 227 16.42 -1.63 -40.04
N LEU A 228 16.89 -0.90 -39.03
CA LEU A 228 18.09 -0.07 -39.14
C LEU A 228 19.33 -0.89 -39.49
N ARG A 229 19.49 -2.08 -38.88
CA ARG A 229 20.60 -2.99 -39.21
C ARG A 229 20.50 -3.52 -40.64
N TRP A 230 19.29 -3.77 -41.12
CA TRP A 230 19.06 -4.18 -42.51
C TRP A 230 19.41 -3.05 -43.49
N GLN A 231 18.98 -1.82 -43.20
CA GLN A 231 19.32 -0.64 -44.00
C GLN A 231 20.82 -0.36 -44.01
N GLU A 232 21.48 -0.40 -42.84
CA GLU A 232 22.93 -0.23 -42.72
C GLU A 232 23.67 -1.23 -43.63
N LYS A 233 23.28 -2.50 -43.59
CA LYS A 233 23.87 -3.53 -44.43
C LYS A 233 23.71 -3.20 -45.92
N ASN A 234 22.50 -2.88 -46.36
CA ASN A 234 22.25 -2.56 -47.77
C ASN A 234 23.03 -1.33 -48.24
N THR A 235 23.05 -0.27 -47.43
CA THR A 235 23.80 0.95 -47.77
C THR A 235 25.31 0.67 -47.86
N LEU A 236 25.86 -0.21 -47.01
CA LEU A 236 27.26 -0.62 -47.14
C LEU A 236 27.52 -1.43 -48.42
N GLU A 237 26.59 -2.28 -48.83
CA GLU A 237 26.66 -3.02 -50.10
C GLU A 237 26.61 -2.05 -51.31
N GLU A 238 25.69 -1.07 -51.29
CA GLU A 238 25.59 -0.03 -52.32
C GLU A 238 26.85 0.85 -52.39
N ILE A 239 27.43 1.22 -51.24
CA ILE A 239 28.70 1.96 -51.19
C ILE A 239 29.81 1.14 -51.85
N ALA A 240 29.91 -0.15 -51.55
CA ALA A 240 30.94 -1.02 -52.12
C ALA A 240 30.80 -1.17 -53.64
N GLU A 241 29.56 -1.26 -54.15
CA GLU A 241 29.27 -1.27 -55.59
C GLU A 241 29.67 0.06 -56.24
N MET A 242 29.28 1.20 -55.66
CA MET A 242 29.68 2.51 -56.15
C MET A 242 31.20 2.72 -56.16
N GLU A 243 31.91 2.23 -55.15
CA GLU A 243 33.37 2.29 -55.11
C GLU A 243 34.02 1.47 -56.23
N GLU A 244 33.43 0.32 -56.60
CA GLU A 244 33.89 -0.48 -57.75
C GLU A 244 33.64 0.23 -59.07
N ASP A 245 32.46 0.82 -59.24
CA ASP A 245 32.12 1.61 -60.43
C ASP A 245 33.09 2.78 -60.62
N ILE A 246 33.44 3.49 -59.54
CA ILE A 246 34.44 4.56 -59.57
C ILE A 246 35.79 4.00 -60.04
N ARG A 247 36.26 2.89 -59.47
CA ARG A 247 37.54 2.26 -59.87
C ARG A 247 37.54 1.89 -61.35
N GLN A 248 36.44 1.32 -61.85
CA GLN A 248 36.29 0.93 -63.25
C GLN A 248 36.29 2.15 -64.17
N LEU A 249 35.55 3.21 -63.83
CA LEU A 249 35.52 4.46 -64.58
C LEU A 249 36.88 5.14 -64.62
N GLU A 250 37.61 5.19 -63.50
CA GLU A 250 38.97 5.73 -63.46
C GLU A 250 39.92 4.94 -64.38
N GLU A 251 39.82 3.62 -64.41
CA GLU A 251 40.61 2.77 -65.30
C GLU A 251 40.28 3.02 -66.78
N ASP A 252 39.01 3.17 -67.11
CA ASP A 252 38.59 3.47 -68.48
C ASP A 252 39.02 4.87 -68.93
N ILE A 253 39.00 5.86 -68.03
CA ILE A 253 39.57 7.19 -68.27
C ILE A 253 41.07 7.08 -68.53
N ARG A 254 41.82 6.30 -67.74
CA ARG A 254 43.25 6.07 -67.95
C ARG A 254 43.52 5.47 -69.33
N LYS A 255 42.79 4.42 -69.71
CA LYS A 255 42.91 3.77 -71.03
C LYS A 255 42.64 4.75 -72.16
N ARG A 256 41.51 5.47 -72.13
CA ARG A 256 41.19 6.47 -73.16
C ARG A 256 42.18 7.63 -73.21
N THR A 257 42.73 8.03 -72.07
CA THR A 257 43.80 9.05 -72.01
C THR A 257 45.07 8.57 -72.70
N LEU A 258 45.45 7.30 -72.53
CA LEU A 258 46.57 6.69 -73.24
C LEU A 258 46.34 6.65 -74.74
N ASP A 259 45.15 6.21 -75.18
CA ASP A 259 44.77 6.21 -76.60
C ASP A 259 44.86 7.62 -77.21
N LEU A 260 44.36 8.62 -76.50
CA LEU A 260 44.44 10.02 -76.91
C LEU A 260 45.88 10.53 -76.98
N LYS A 261 46.73 10.19 -75.99
CA LYS A 261 48.16 10.52 -76.00
C LYS A 261 48.87 9.91 -77.21
N VAL A 262 48.55 8.67 -77.57
CA VAL A 262 49.09 8.02 -78.78
C VAL A 262 48.63 8.75 -80.03
N ALA A 263 47.36 9.10 -80.14
CA ALA A 263 46.84 9.88 -81.27
C ALA A 263 47.54 11.25 -81.40
N HIS A 264 47.65 11.99 -80.30
CA HIS A 264 48.37 13.27 -80.25
C HIS A 264 49.84 13.12 -80.65
N THR A 265 50.54 12.13 -80.10
CA THR A 265 51.95 11.87 -80.40
C THR A 265 52.13 11.49 -81.87
N ARG A 266 51.23 10.68 -82.44
CA ARG A 266 51.25 10.32 -83.87
C ARG A 266 51.02 11.53 -84.76
N LEU A 267 50.06 12.40 -84.43
CA LEU A 267 49.79 13.64 -85.15
C LEU A 267 51.00 14.57 -85.12
N GLU A 268 51.60 14.77 -83.94
CA GLU A 268 52.81 15.58 -83.76
C GLU A 268 54.01 14.98 -84.52
N THR A 269 54.23 13.67 -84.42
CA THR A 269 55.35 13.01 -85.12
C THR A 269 55.24 13.18 -86.64
N ARG A 270 54.03 13.25 -87.19
CA ARG A 270 53.81 13.50 -88.63
C ARG A 270 54.18 14.93 -89.06
N THR A 271 54.33 15.90 -88.16
CA THR A 271 54.75 17.27 -88.52
C THR A 271 56.24 17.36 -88.89
N TYR A 272 57.05 16.37 -88.51
CA TYR A 272 58.49 16.29 -88.82
C TYR A 272 58.82 15.69 -90.20
N ARG A 273 57.82 15.42 -91.06
CA ARG A 273 58.06 14.87 -92.39
C ARG A 273 58.82 15.86 -93.29
N PRO A 274 59.84 15.43 -94.04
CA PRO A 274 60.63 16.33 -94.87
C PRO A 274 59.95 16.67 -96.21
N HIS A 275 60.07 17.94 -96.62
CA HIS A 275 59.69 18.47 -97.94
C HIS A 275 58.26 18.13 -98.38
N VAL A 276 58.09 17.50 -99.56
CA VAL A 276 56.81 17.25 -100.23
C VAL A 276 55.97 16.21 -99.47
N GLU A 277 56.59 15.38 -98.62
CA GLU A 277 55.90 14.40 -97.79
C GLU A 277 55.16 15.03 -96.59
N LEU A 278 55.34 16.34 -96.31
CA LEU A 278 54.55 17.10 -95.35
C LEU A 278 53.18 17.47 -95.94
N CYS A 279 52.40 16.45 -96.26
CA CYS A 279 51.07 16.56 -96.83
C CYS A 279 49.99 16.43 -95.74
N ARG A 280 48.80 16.96 -96.03
CA ARG A 280 47.65 16.88 -95.13
C ARG A 280 46.91 15.57 -95.41
N ASP A 281 47.36 14.50 -94.74
CA ASP A 281 46.68 13.20 -94.77
C ASP A 281 45.23 13.34 -94.26
N GLN A 282 44.28 12.63 -94.86
CA GLN A 282 42.99 12.39 -94.21
C GLN A 282 43.22 11.39 -93.08
N VAL A 283 42.88 11.79 -91.85
CA VAL A 283 42.98 10.98 -90.64
C VAL A 283 41.61 10.88 -90.00
#